data_AF-A0A5N5FV42-F1
#
_entry.id   AF-A0A5N5FV42-F1
#
_cell.length_a   1.000
_cell.length_b   1.000
_cell.length_c   1.000
_cell.angle_alpha   90.00
_cell.angle_beta   90.00
_cell.angle_gamma   90.00
#
_symmetry.space_group_name_H-M   'P 1'
#
loop_
_entity.id
_entity.type
_entity.pdbx_description
1 polymer ?
#
loop_
_entity_poly.entity_id
_entity_poly.type
_entity_poly.pdbx_seq_one_letter_code
_entity_poly.pdbx_strand_id
1 'polypeptide(L)' 'MWDSKNMMCAADPRHGRYLTASAMFRGKMSTKEVDDQMMNSNMNDLVSEYQQYQDATADEEEYEDEQQEYEEEM' A
#
# COMPACT_ATOMS: atom_id res chain seq x y z
N MET A 1 6.62 5.45 7.54
CA MET A 1 7.69 6.04 6.71
C MET A 1 7.17 6.43 5.33
N TRP A 2 6.39 5.57 4.66
CA TRP A 2 5.96 5.72 3.28
C TRP A 2 4.52 6.25 3.09
N ASP A 3 4.00 7.02 4.04
CA ASP A 3 2.68 7.65 3.93
C ASP A 3 2.78 8.88 3.02
N SER A 4 1.80 9.07 2.12
CA SER A 4 1.70 10.24 1.24
C SER A 4 1.65 11.56 2.01
N LYS A 5 1.17 11.56 3.26
CA LYS A 5 1.18 12.74 4.14
C LYS A 5 2.57 13.15 4.61
N ASN A 6 3.54 12.23 4.57
CA ASN A 6 4.93 12.47 4.95
C ASN A 6 5.84 12.68 3.73
N MET A 7 5.28 12.71 2.52
CA MET A 7 6.01 12.97 1.28
C MET A 7 6.21 14.47 1.06
N MET A 8 7.43 14.86 0.73
CA MET A 8 7.79 16.25 0.41
C MET A 8 7.28 16.71 -0.96
N CYS A 9 6.75 15.79 -1.76
CA CYS A 9 6.20 16.03 -3.09
C CYS A 9 4.74 15.56 -3.14
N ALA A 10 3.89 16.29 -3.85
CA ALA A 10 2.50 15.91 -4.12
C ALA A 10 2.43 14.82 -5.23
N ALA A 11 3.12 13.71 -5.01
CA ALA A 11 3.07 12.52 -5.85
C ALA A 11 2.43 11.39 -5.05
N ASP A 12 1.45 10.71 -5.63
CA ASP A 12 0.81 9.57 -4.98
C ASP A 12 1.73 8.34 -5.09
N PRO A 13 2.28 7.83 -3.97
CA PRO A 13 3.16 6.67 -3.98
C PRO A 13 2.47 5.37 -4.42
N ARG A 14 1.14 5.34 -4.45
CA ARG A 14 0.35 4.16 -4.89
C ARG A 14 0.25 4.06 -6.42
N HIS A 15 0.44 5.16 -7.13
CA HIS A 15 0.29 5.23 -8.59
C HIS A 15 1.64 5.18 -9.34
N GLY A 16 2.60 4.37 -8.87
CA GLY A 16 3.91 4.23 -9.49
C GLY A 16 4.78 3.13 -8.87
N ARG A 17 6.01 2.96 -9.38
CA ARG A 17 7.01 2.03 -8.82
C ARG A 17 8.23 2.80 -8.33
N TYR A 18 8.72 2.45 -7.15
CA TYR A 18 9.99 2.99 -6.64
C TYR A 18 11.16 2.39 -7.44
N LEU A 19 11.93 3.24 -8.13
CA LEU A 19 13.15 2.82 -8.84
C LEU A 19 14.34 2.64 -7.87
N THR A 20 14.48 3.56 -6.93
CA THR A 20 15.53 3.56 -5.90
C THR A 20 14.95 4.08 -4.59
N ALA A 21 15.24 3.41 -3.49
CA ALA A 21 14.91 3.85 -2.14
C ALA A 21 16.21 4.01 -1.32
N SER A 22 16.29 5.07 -0.52
CA SER A 22 17.37 5.26 0.45
C SER A 22 16.77 5.83 1.74
N ALA A 23 17.18 5.28 2.88
CA ALA A 23 16.73 5.71 4.19
C ALA A 23 17.93 6.25 4.98
N MET A 24 17.79 7.49 5.46
CA MET A 24 18.82 8.16 6.25
C MET A 24 18.32 8.31 7.68
N PHE A 25 19.00 7.68 8.63
CA PHE A 25 18.65 7.77 10.03
C PHE A 25 19.67 8.64 10.78
N ARG A 26 19.19 9.55 11.63
CA ARG A 26 20.01 10.50 12.38
C ARG A 26 19.65 10.47 13.87
N GLY A 27 20.65 10.37 14.73
CA GLY A 27 20.47 10.39 16.19
C GLY A 27 21.20 9.24 16.89
N LYS A 28 21.02 9.12 18.20
CA LYS A 28 21.47 7.94 18.97
C LYS A 28 20.48 6.81 18.73
N MET A 29 20.78 5.95 17.77
CA MET A 29 19.99 4.75 17.51
C MET A 29 20.95 3.59 17.26
N SER A 30 20.55 2.39 17.68
CA SER A 30 21.31 1.18 17.40
C SER A 30 21.02 0.68 16.00
N THR A 31 21.98 -0.01 15.38
CA THR A 31 21.79 -0.66 14.08
C THR A 31 20.67 -1.72 14.11
N LYS A 32 20.39 -2.31 15.27
CA LYS A 32 19.30 -3.26 15.46
C LYS A 32 17.93 -2.58 15.34
N GLU A 33 17.75 -1.41 15.94
CA GLU A 33 16.48 -0.68 15.87
C GLU A 33 16.17 -0.22 14.44
N VAL A 34 17.21 0.10 13.64
CA VAL A 34 17.08 0.40 12.21
C VAL A 34 16.57 -0.83 11.45
N ASP A 35 17.18 -1.98 11.68
CA ASP A 35 16.82 -3.23 11.02
C ASP A 35 15.37 -3.63 11.36
N ASP A 36 15.00 -3.56 12.64
CA ASP A 36 13.63 -3.82 13.10
C ASP A 36 12.61 -2.87 12.42
N GLN A 37 12.92 -1.57 12.30
CA GLN A 37 12.03 -0.62 11.60
C GLN A 37 11.94 -0.88 10.09
N MET A 38 13.03 -1.28 9.45
CA MET A 38 13.03 -1.63 8.03
C MET A 38 12.21 -2.90 7.76
N MET A 39 12.38 -3.93 8.58
CA MET A 39 11.61 -5.18 8.47
C MET A 39 10.12 -4.96 8.70
N ASN A 40 9.76 -4.15 9.70
CA ASN A 40 8.36 -3.78 9.95
C ASN A 40 7.77 -2.98 8.78
N SER A 41 8.55 -2.10 8.15
CA SER A 41 8.08 -1.35 6.96
C SER A 41 7.82 -2.29 5.78
N ASN A 42 8.71 -3.25 5.53
CA ASN A 42 8.52 -4.26 4.48
C ASN A 42 7.29 -5.16 4.73
N MET A 43 7.07 -5.58 5.98
CA MET A 43 5.87 -6.35 6.34
C MET A 43 4.59 -5.53 6.10
N ASN A 44 4.60 -4.25 6.49
CA ASN A 44 3.45 -3.37 6.28
C ASN A 44 3.18 -3.14 4.78
N ASP A 45 4.22 -3.00 3.96
CA ASP A 45 4.07 -2.88 2.50
C ASP A 45 3.40 -4.15 1.94
N LEU A 46 3.87 -5.34 2.32
CA LEU A 46 3.28 -6.61 1.90
C LEU A 46 1.81 -6.75 2.34
N VAL A 47 1.50 -6.43 3.59
CA VAL A 47 0.13 -6.48 4.12
C VAL A 47 -0.77 -5.50 3.36
N SER A 48 -0.26 -4.31 3.03
CA SER A 48 -1.02 -3.32 2.26
C SER A 48 -1.30 -3.78 0.83
N GLU A 49 -0.35 -4.49 0.19
CA GLU A 49 -0.55 -5.08 -1.13
C GLU A 49 -1.65 -6.15 -1.11
N TYR A 50 -1.61 -7.06 -0.12
CA TYR A 50 -2.66 -8.06 0.05
C TYR A 50 -4.04 -7.46 0.33
N GLN A 51 -4.10 -6.43 1.17
CA GLN A 51 -5.36 -5.75 1.46
C GLN A 51 -5.92 -5.09 0.20
N GLN A 52 -5.07 -4.44 -0.60
CA GLN A 52 -5.50 -3.79 -1.83
C GLN A 52 -6.01 -4.81 -2.87
N TYR A 53 -5.41 -6.00 -2.95
CA TYR A 53 -5.93 -7.08 -3.79
C TYR A 53 -7.30 -7.58 -3.31
N GLN A 54 -7.51 -7.71 -2.00
CA GLN A 54 -8.81 -8.13 -1.44
C GLN A 54 -9.90 -7.08 -1.69
N ASP A 55 -9.58 -5.80 -1.46
CA ASP A 55 -10.52 -4.70 -1.69
C ASP A 55 -10.87 -4.61 -3.19
N ALA A 56 -9.89 -4.79 -4.10
CA ALA A 56 -10.13 -4.78 -5.55
C ALA A 56 -10.99 -5.97 -6.02
N THR A 57 -10.80 -7.17 -5.45
CA THR A 57 -11.67 -8.31 -5.77
C THR A 57 -13.09 -8.14 -5.25
N ALA A 58 -13.25 -7.49 -4.09
CA ALA A 58 -14.57 -7.20 -3.54
C ALA A 58 -15.31 -6.16 -4.39
N ASP A 59 -14.62 -5.11 -4.86
CA ASP A 59 -15.18 -4.14 -5.79
C ASP A 59 -15.62 -4.83 -7.10
N GLU A 60 -14.81 -5.73 -7.69
CA GLU A 60 -15.15 -6.47 -8.92
C GLU A 60 -16.39 -7.36 -8.74
N GLU A 61 -16.51 -8.10 -7.63
CA GLU A 61 -17.69 -8.93 -7.33
C GLU A 61 -18.96 -8.08 -7.19
N GLU A 62 -18.89 -6.90 -6.56
CA GLU A 62 -20.02 -5.97 -6.43
C GLU A 62 -20.52 -5.48 -7.80
N TYR A 63 -19.62 -5.18 -8.75
CA TYR A 63 -20.01 -4.83 -10.12
C TYR A 63 -20.63 -6.00 -10.89
N GLU A 64 -20.15 -7.23 -10.68
CA GLU A 64 -20.71 -8.43 -11.32
C GLU A 64 -22.11 -8.74 -10.79
N ASP A 65 -22.32 -8.62 -9.48
CA ASP A 65 -23.62 -8.81 -8.83
C ASP A 65 -24.64 -7.74 -9.29
N GLU A 66 -24.24 -6.46 -9.32
CA GLU A 66 -25.09 -5.39 -9.84
C GLU A 66 -25.48 -5.66 -11.30
N GLN A 67 -24.52 -6.06 -12.15
CA GLN A 67 -24.76 -6.31 -13.57
C GLN A 67 -25.73 -7.49 -13.78
N GLN A 68 -25.62 -8.54 -12.96
CA GLN A 68 -26.58 -9.65 -12.98
C GLN A 68 -27.98 -9.22 -12.53
N GLU A 69 -28.09 -8.38 -11.50
CA GLU A 69 -29.39 -7.86 -11.03
C GLU A 69 -30.10 -7.05 -12.13
N TYR A 70 -29.36 -6.22 -12.88
CA TYR A 70 -29.91 -5.48 -14.04
C TYR A 70 -30.33 -6.40 -15.21
N GLU A 71 -29.60 -7.50 -15.45
CA GLU A 71 -29.96 -8.48 -16.48
C GLU A 71 -31.18 -9.32 -16.09
N GLU A 72 -31.36 -9.64 -14.81
CA GLU A 72 -32.55 -10.34 -14.31
C GLU A 72 -33.82 -9.47 -14.30
N GLU A 73 -33.68 -8.14 -14.21
CA GLU A 73 -34.80 -7.19 -14.23
C GLU A 73 -35.33 -6.84 -15.64
N MET A 74 -34.68 -7.31 -16.72
CA MET A 74 -35.05 -7.03 -18.14
C MET A 74 -35.81 -8.19 -18.80
#